data_AF-A0A830F872-F1
#
_entry.id   AF-A0A830F872-F1
#
_cell.length_a   1.000
_cell.length_b   1.000
_cell.length_c   1.000
_cell.angle_alpha   90.00
_cell.angle_beta   90.00
_cell.angle_gamma   90.00
#
_symmetry.space_group_name_H-M   'P 1'
#
loop_
_entity.id
_entity.type
_entity.pdbx_description
1 polymer ?
#
loop_
_entity_poly.entity_id
_entity_poly.type
_entity_poly.pdbx_seq_one_letter_code
_entity_poly.pdbx_strand_id
1 'polypeptide(L)'
;MDVSLLRKGGVYDVESASGNTYEVDVASKTCTCPDFTKRQPSGGCKHLRRVDIEIRSGSVPRPDGRLPATVDVREQLSERILELEQEIDEREARRRELEATVAVLEELSIR
;
A
#
# COMPACT_ATOMS: atom_id res chain seq x y z
N MET A 1 -14.12 -23.56 -4.60
CA MET A 1 -12.88 -24.11 -3.99
C MET A 1 -12.39 -23.02 -3.06
N ASP A 2 -12.57 -23.19 -1.75
CA ASP A 2 -12.17 -22.19 -0.76
C ASP A 2 -10.79 -22.53 -0.21
N VAL A 3 -9.83 -21.63 -0.40
CA VAL A 3 -8.47 -21.75 0.11
C VAL A 3 -8.38 -20.92 1.38
N SER A 4 -7.97 -21.55 2.48
CA SER A 4 -7.79 -20.88 3.79
C SER A 4 -6.36 -21.03 4.27
N LEU A 5 -5.75 -19.94 4.76
CA LEU A 5 -4.49 -19.99 5.49
C LEU A 5 -4.71 -20.69 6.85
N LEU A 6 -4.21 -21.92 6.98
CA LEU A 6 -4.33 -22.76 8.18
C LEU A 6 -3.69 -22.15 9.44
N ARG A 7 -2.75 -21.21 9.28
CA ARG A 7 -2.08 -20.50 10.37
C ARG A 7 -2.13 -19.00 10.07
N LYS A 8 -2.63 -18.20 11.02
CA LYS A 8 -2.53 -16.74 10.94
C LYS A 8 -1.05 -16.37 10.88
N GLY A 9 -0.70 -15.40 10.02
CA GLY A 9 0.64 -14.83 9.97
C GLY A 9 0.97 -14.06 11.24
N GLY A 10 2.16 -13.48 11.30
CA GLY A 10 2.63 -12.72 12.47
C GLY A 10 3.97 -13.16 13.03
N VAL A 11 4.65 -14.09 12.34
CA VAL A 11 6.04 -14.43 12.59
C VAL A 11 6.91 -13.66 11.59
N TYR A 12 7.89 -12.91 12.10
CA TYR A 12 8.75 -12.03 11.31
C TYR A 12 10.22 -12.33 11.60
N ASP A 13 11.03 -12.43 10.56
CA ASP A 13 12.48 -12.47 10.68
C ASP A 13 13.05 -11.06 10.79
N VAL A 14 13.83 -10.82 11.84
CA VAL A 14 14.49 -9.54 12.09
C VAL A 14 15.99 -9.74 12.05
N GLU A 15 16.62 -9.22 11.01
CA GLU A 15 18.08 -9.15 10.93
C GLU A 15 18.62 -8.01 11.81
N SER A 16 19.63 -8.34 12.60
CA SER A 16 20.36 -7.40 13.43
C SER A 16 21.61 -6.88 12.72
N ALA A 17 22.12 -5.71 13.14
CA ALA A 17 23.33 -5.13 12.58
C ALA A 17 24.58 -6.02 12.72
N SER A 18 24.55 -7.02 13.60
CA SER A 18 25.61 -8.02 13.75
C SER A 18 25.46 -9.23 12.82
N GLY A 19 24.48 -9.22 11.90
CA GLY A 19 24.22 -10.31 10.96
C GLY A 19 23.44 -11.50 11.54
N ASN A 20 22.92 -11.40 12.77
CA ASN A 20 22.07 -12.44 13.36
C ASN A 20 20.61 -12.18 12.99
N THR A 21 19.88 -13.24 12.66
CA THR A 21 18.43 -13.21 12.42
C THR A 21 17.69 -13.74 13.63
N TYR A 22 16.63 -13.03 14.05
CA TYR A 22 15.76 -13.44 15.14
C TYR A 22 14.32 -13.53 14.68
N GLU A 23 13.65 -14.59 15.08
CA GLU A 23 12.23 -14.79 14.84
C GLU A 23 11.43 -14.03 15.90
N VAL A 24 10.44 -13.26 15.44
CA VAL A 24 9.54 -12.45 16.27
C VAL A 24 8.11 -12.88 15.99
N ASP A 25 7.45 -13.47 16.98
CA ASP A 25 6.03 -13.78 16.93
C ASP A 25 5.25 -12.69 17.67
N VAL A 26 4.56 -11.85 16.92
CA VAL A 26 3.77 -10.74 17.49
C VAL A 26 2.47 -11.21 18.13
N ALA A 27 1.95 -12.37 17.73
CA ALA A 27 0.72 -12.94 18.29
C ALA A 27 0.98 -13.48 19.69
N SER A 28 2.08 -14.23 19.88
CA SER A 28 2.51 -14.69 21.20
C SER A 28 3.35 -13.65 21.97
N LYS A 29 3.71 -12.53 21.32
CA LYS A 29 4.62 -11.49 21.84
C LYS A 29 5.97 -12.04 22.28
N THR A 30 6.51 -12.97 21.50
CA THR A 30 7.80 -13.62 21.77
C THR A 30 8.86 -13.23 20.75
N CYS A 31 10.13 -13.36 21.14
CA CYS A 31 11.26 -13.20 20.24
C CYS A 31 12.37 -14.18 20.61
N THR A 32 13.05 -14.75 19.62
CA THR A 32 14.17 -15.70 19.84
C THR A 32 15.47 -15.02 20.25
N CYS A 33 15.50 -13.69 20.39
CA CYS A 33 16.72 -12.99 20.76
C CYS A 33 17.13 -13.21 22.23
N PRO A 34 18.43 -13.20 22.55
CA PRO A 34 18.92 -13.39 23.91
C PRO A 34 18.38 -12.36 24.92
N ASP A 35 18.14 -11.14 24.46
CA ASP A 35 17.62 -10.05 25.29
C ASP A 35 16.19 -10.30 25.77
N PHE A 36 15.38 -11.02 24.98
CA PHE A 36 14.01 -11.32 25.34
C PHE A 36 13.96 -12.30 26.52
N THR A 37 14.75 -13.38 26.46
CA THR A 37 14.86 -14.38 27.54
C THR A 37 15.31 -13.74 28.85
N LYS A 38 16.26 -12.80 28.80
CA LYS A 38 16.78 -12.10 30.00
C LYS A 38 15.78 -11.14 30.66
N ARG A 39 14.75 -10.71 29.94
CA ARG A 39 13.76 -9.71 30.39
C ARG A 39 12.40 -10.31 30.75
N GLN A 40 12.29 -11.64 30.84
CA GLN A 40 11.09 -12.29 31.34
C GLN A 40 10.92 -12.05 32.86
N PRO A 41 9.68 -11.91 33.39
CA PRO A 41 8.39 -12.02 32.69
C PRO A 41 7.83 -10.68 32.19
N SER A 42 8.43 -9.54 32.52
CA SER A 42 7.94 -8.22 32.11
C SER A 42 7.91 -8.07 30.59
N GLY A 43 8.79 -8.79 29.90
CA GLY A 43 8.70 -9.08 28.48
C GLY A 43 9.08 -7.90 27.59
N GLY A 44 9.59 -8.22 26.40
CA GLY A 44 9.90 -7.23 25.37
C GLY A 44 11.38 -7.12 25.04
N CYS A 45 11.65 -6.86 23.77
CA CYS A 45 12.97 -6.60 23.24
C CYS A 45 12.86 -5.54 22.13
N LYS A 46 14.00 -5.01 21.68
CA LYS A 46 14.03 -4.05 20.57
C LYS A 46 13.39 -4.60 19.29
N HIS A 47 13.46 -5.91 19.06
CA HIS A 47 12.93 -6.54 17.85
C HIS A 47 11.40 -6.53 17.82
N LEU A 48 10.73 -6.84 18.95
CA LEU A 48 9.28 -6.70 19.08
C LEU A 48 8.81 -5.27 18.77
N ARG A 49 9.53 -4.27 19.30
CA ARG A 49 9.22 -2.86 19.03
C ARG A 49 9.47 -2.47 17.57
N ARG A 50 10.53 -2.99 16.95
CA ARG A 50 10.84 -2.75 15.52
C ARG A 50 9.74 -3.31 14.63
N VAL A 51 9.36 -4.57 14.83
CA VAL A 51 8.30 -5.22 14.04
C VAL A 51 6.97 -4.47 14.20
N ASP A 52 6.61 -4.06 15.42
CA ASP A 52 5.41 -3.28 15.65
C ASP A 52 5.41 -1.92 14.92
N ILE A 53 6.56 -1.25 14.83
CA ILE A 53 6.72 -0.01 14.04
C ILE A 53 6.57 -0.31 12.55
N GLU A 54 7.23 -1.34 12.03
CA GLU A 54 7.20 -1.69 10.60
C GLU A 54 5.82 -2.16 10.13
N ILE A 55 5.06 -2.86 10.99
CA ILE A 55 3.66 -3.20 10.74
C ILE A 55 2.81 -1.92 10.67
N ARG A 56 2.98 -1.00 11.64
CA ARG A 56 2.20 0.24 11.70
C ARG A 56 2.55 1.22 10.58
N SER A 57 3.80 1.24 10.12
CA SER A 57 4.22 2.03 8.95
C SER A 57 3.80 1.40 7.62
N GLY A 58 3.32 0.16 7.64
CA GLY A 58 3.00 -0.56 6.41
C GLY A 58 4.24 -0.93 5.59
N SER A 59 5.38 -1.14 6.24
CA SER A 59 6.61 -1.59 5.56
C SER A 59 6.66 -3.12 5.42
N VAL A 60 5.90 -3.84 6.25
CA VAL A 60 5.75 -5.30 6.19
C VAL A 60 4.27 -5.70 6.16
N PRO A 61 3.92 -6.90 5.66
CA PRO A 61 2.56 -7.41 5.72
C PRO A 61 2.04 -7.48 7.16
N ARG A 62 0.75 -7.21 7.33
CA ARG A 62 0.09 -7.31 8.63
C ARG A 62 -0.01 -8.78 9.07
N PRO A 63 -0.15 -9.06 10.38
CA PRO A 63 -0.30 -10.42 10.89
C PRO A 63 -1.53 -11.17 10.33
N ASP A 64 -2.56 -10.45 9.89
CA ASP A 64 -3.73 -11.01 9.22
C ASP A 64 -3.46 -11.37 7.73
N GLY A 65 -2.23 -11.21 7.26
CA GLY A 65 -1.80 -11.48 5.89
C GLY A 65 -2.16 -10.38 4.90
N ARG A 66 -2.83 -9.31 5.34
CA ARG A 66 -3.16 -8.19 4.45
C ARG A 66 -1.94 -7.32 4.20
N LEU A 67 -1.82 -6.87 2.95
CA LEU A 67 -0.85 -5.87 2.56
C LEU A 67 -1.22 -4.50 3.17
N PRO A 68 -0.24 -3.59 3.31
CA PRO A 68 -0.48 -2.22 3.76
C PRO A 68 -1.55 -1.51 2.92
N ALA A 69 -2.35 -0.65 3.55
CA ALA A 69 -3.40 0.13 2.88
C ALA A 69 -2.88 1.05 1.75
N THR A 70 -1.57 1.28 1.66
CA THR A 70 -0.97 2.07 0.57
C THR A 70 -1.09 1.39 -0.80
N VAL A 71 -1.20 0.06 -0.83
CA VAL A 71 -1.48 -0.69 -2.07
C VAL A 71 -2.89 -0.35 -2.59
N ASP A 72 -3.86 -0.23 -1.69
CA ASP A 72 -5.24 0.18 -1.99
C ASP A 72 -5.28 1.62 -2.54
N VAL A 73 -4.53 2.54 -1.95
CA VAL A 73 -4.43 3.93 -2.47
C VAL A 73 -3.83 3.98 -3.89
N ARG A 74 -2.84 3.14 -4.21
CA ARG A 74 -2.23 3.11 -5.53
C ARG A 74 -3.23 2.66 -6.61
N GLU A 75 -4.02 1.63 -6.30
CA GLU A 75 -5.05 1.12 -7.20
C GLU A 75 -6.14 2.17 -7.42
N GLN A 76 -6.64 2.77 -6.34
CA GLN A 76 -7.61 3.88 -6.40
C GLN A 76 -7.11 5.07 -7.24
N LEU A 77 -5.85 5.47 -7.07
CA LEU A 77 -5.26 6.55 -7.87
C LEU A 77 -5.14 6.15 -9.34
N SER A 78 -4.84 4.88 -9.64
CA SER A 78 -4.72 4.39 -11.01
C SER A 78 -6.08 4.42 -11.71
N GLU A 79 -7.15 3.99 -11.05
CA GLU A 79 -8.52 4.11 -11.56
C GLU A 79 -8.91 5.57 -11.77
N ARG A 80 -8.61 6.44 -10.81
CA ARG A 80 -8.94 7.87 -10.94
C ARG A 80 -8.18 8.58 -12.07
N ILE A 81 -6.94 8.15 -12.35
CA ILE A 81 -6.17 8.65 -13.50
C ILE A 81 -6.87 8.26 -14.80
N LEU A 82 -7.29 7.01 -14.96
CA LEU A 82 -7.98 6.54 -16.18
C LEU A 82 -9.29 7.30 -16.42
N GLU A 83 -10.07 7.56 -15.37
CA GLU A 83 -11.29 8.37 -15.48
C GLU A 83 -10.99 9.80 -15.97
N LEU A 84 -9.94 10.43 -15.42
CA LEU A 84 -9.55 11.78 -15.82
C LEU A 84 -9.05 11.82 -17.28
N GLU A 85 -8.31 10.81 -17.73
CA GLU A 85 -7.87 10.68 -19.12
C GLU A 85 -9.07 10.61 -20.07
N GLN A 86 -10.06 9.78 -19.76
CA GLN A 86 -11.29 9.70 -20.54
C GLN A 86 -12.04 11.03 -20.59
N GLU A 87 -12.18 11.71 -19.44
CA GLU A 87 -12.83 13.03 -19.41
C GLU A 87 -12.05 14.08 -20.22
N ILE A 88 -10.72 14.02 -20.26
CA ILE A 88 -9.89 14.91 -21.08
C ILE A 88 -10.21 14.65 -22.55
N ASP A 89 -10.16 13.40 -23.00
CA ASP A 89 -10.44 13.03 -24.40
C ASP A 89 -11.82 13.52 -24.85
N GLU A 90 -12.85 13.36 -24.00
CA GLU A 90 -14.20 13.85 -24.28
C GLU A 90 -14.24 15.38 -24.40
N ARG A 91 -13.56 16.10 -23.51
CA ARG A 91 -13.50 17.57 -23.55
C ARG A 91 -12.76 18.05 -24.80
N GLU A 92 -11.71 17.36 -25.21
CA GLU A 92 -10.98 17.69 -26.43
C GLU A 92 -11.80 17.43 -27.70
N ALA A 93 -12.59 16.35 -27.73
CA ALA A 93 -13.52 16.08 -28.83
C ALA A 93 -14.58 17.19 -28.95
N ARG A 94 -15.18 17.59 -27.82
CA ARG A 94 -16.16 18.71 -27.78
C ARG A 94 -15.51 20.03 -28.22
N ARG A 95 -14.28 20.30 -27.79
CA ARG A 95 -13.53 21.50 -28.21
C ARG A 95 -13.35 21.52 -29.73
N ARG A 96 -12.94 20.41 -30.34
CA ARG A 96 -12.80 20.29 -31.80
C ARG A 96 -14.10 20.55 -32.55
N GLU A 97 -15.22 20.03 -32.05
CA GLU A 97 -16.55 20.26 -32.66
C GLU A 97 -16.98 21.74 -32.57
N LEU A 98 -16.76 22.36 -31.41
CA LEU A 98 -17.04 23.78 -31.21
C LEU A 98 -16.15 24.66 -32.11
N GLU A 99 -14.86 24.36 -32.20
CA GLU A 99 -13.91 25.07 -33.09
C GLU A 99 -14.36 24.99 -34.55
N ALA A 100 -14.78 23.81 -35.01
CA ALA A 100 -15.33 23.64 -36.36
C ALA A 100 -16.61 24.46 -36.58
N THR A 101 -17.50 24.50 -35.58
CA THR A 101 -18.73 25.29 -35.63
C THR A 101 -18.43 26.79 -35.71
N VAL A 102 -17.49 27.27 -34.90
CA VAL A 102 -17.05 28.68 -34.92
C VAL A 102 -16.47 29.04 -36.28
N ALA A 103 -15.60 28.20 -36.85
CA ALA A 103 -15.01 28.45 -38.17
C ALA A 103 -16.09 28.62 -39.27
N VAL A 104 -17.13 27.78 -39.26
CA VAL A 104 -18.26 27.91 -40.21
C VAL A 104 -19.02 29.23 -40.01
N LEU A 105 -19.27 29.64 -38.77
CA LEU A 105 -19.96 30.90 -38.47
C LEU A 105 -19.13 32.12 -38.92
N GLU A 106 -17.81 32.07 -38.74
CA GLU A 106 -16.89 33.11 -39.20
C GLU A 106 -16.91 33.25 -40.73
N GLU A 107 -16.88 32.14 -41.48
CA GLU A 107 -16.98 32.16 -42.94
C GLU A 107 -18.30 32.76 -43.44
N LEU A 108 -19.41 32.47 -42.75
CA LEU A 108 -20.72 33.02 -43.09
C LEU A 108 -20.83 34.51 -42.75
N SER A 109 -20.14 34.97 -41.70
CA SER A 109 -20.14 36.37 -41.28
C SER A 109 -19.28 37.28 -42.17
N ILE A 110 -18.42 36.71 -43.03
CA ILE A 110 -17.55 37.46 -43.97
C ILE A 110 -18.23 37.62 -45.35
N ARG A 111 -19.33 36.91 -45.60
CA ARG A 111 -20.18 37.06 -46.80
C ARG A 111 -21.30 38.06 -46.58
#